data_AF-A0A366DSY1-F1
#
_entry.id   AF-A0A366DSY1-F1
#
_cell.length_a   1.000
_cell.length_b   1.000
_cell.length_c   1.000
_cell.angle_alpha   90.00
_cell.angle_beta   90.00
_cell.angle_gamma   90.00
#
_symmetry.space_group_name_H-M   'P 1'
#
loop_
_entity.id
_entity.type
_entity.pdbx_description
1 polymer ?
#
loop_
_entity_poly.entity_id
_entity_poly.type
_entity_poly.pdbx_seq_one_letter_code
_entity_poly.pdbx_strand_id
1 'polypeptide(L)'
;MKLIKSYILQKLTATIVVTTIFSFLFAFNYTSRGNFRFDYNHGNQFIGGFFFYAIYVGAIVLLYGNLVSIVVERLQSKWFIQQTWLYIVILGTFGSAIGLFFQSGRAAVLGILAAIVYGLIEKWVEKRTTKNKRIKWFFLIPVFFLFIYWGYLQIISPPKPPFTKQDAVQSVTDSRGTVIERFPEEIGRWEGDVEGYQVTRETDVKEISNEVYMVTLVESWKEGNDKGMSTWSYRVNRRSLVNKGREGEIPPYYE
;
A
#
# COMPACT_ATOMS: atom_id res chain seq x y z
N MET A 1 -19.14 36.77 6.12
CA MET A 1 -17.89 35.98 6.12
C MET A 1 -17.79 34.93 7.25
N LYS A 2 -18.12 35.22 8.52
CA LYS A 2 -18.05 34.24 9.63
C LYS A 2 -18.98 33.01 9.46
N LEU A 3 -20.20 33.21 8.96
CA LEU A 3 -21.18 32.12 8.76
C LEU A 3 -20.74 31.12 7.68
N ILE A 4 -20.23 31.61 6.54
CA ILE A 4 -19.72 30.77 5.44
C ILE A 4 -18.52 29.94 5.91
N LYS A 5 -17.59 30.54 6.68
CA LYS A 5 -16.44 29.82 7.26
C LYS A 5 -16.88 28.71 8.20
N SER A 6 -17.88 28.98 9.06
CA SER A 6 -18.44 27.98 9.99
C SER A 6 -19.07 26.81 9.25
N TYR A 7 -19.82 27.09 8.16
CA TYR A 7 -20.48 26.08 7.35
C TYR A 7 -19.50 25.15 6.64
N ILE A 8 -18.48 25.72 5.99
CA ILE A 8 -17.41 24.94 5.33
C ILE A 8 -16.65 24.09 6.34
N LEU A 9 -16.33 24.65 7.52
CA LEU A 9 -15.62 23.92 8.57
C LEU A 9 -16.41 22.70 9.06
N GLN A 10 -17.73 22.84 9.22
CA GLN A 10 -18.61 21.74 9.63
C GLN A 10 -18.60 20.58 8.62
N LYS A 11 -18.81 20.89 7.34
CA LYS A 11 -18.82 19.93 6.22
C LYS A 11 -17.48 19.20 6.10
N LEU A 12 -16.37 19.93 6.15
CA LEU A 12 -15.02 19.35 6.11
C LEU A 12 -14.71 18.50 7.34
N THR A 13 -15.13 18.94 8.53
CA THR A 13 -14.93 18.16 9.76
C THR A 13 -15.68 16.83 9.67
N ALA A 14 -16.96 16.84 9.28
CA ALA A 14 -17.73 15.61 9.10
C ALA A 14 -17.09 14.69 8.06
N THR A 15 -16.63 15.24 6.94
CA THR A 15 -15.93 14.50 5.88
C THR A 15 -14.68 13.82 6.42
N ILE A 16 -13.80 14.54 7.10
CA ILE A 16 -12.54 14.01 7.64
C ILE A 16 -12.82 12.92 8.68
N VAL A 17 -13.77 13.14 9.59
CA VAL A 17 -14.10 12.18 10.64
C VAL A 17 -14.66 10.88 10.04
N VAL A 18 -15.65 10.97 9.15
CA VAL A 18 -16.25 9.80 8.50
C VAL A 18 -15.21 9.04 7.67
N THR A 19 -14.41 9.77 6.89
CA THR A 19 -13.32 9.18 6.11
C THR A 19 -12.37 8.42 7.01
N THR A 20 -11.95 9.01 8.13
CA THR A 20 -11.02 8.37 9.06
C THR A 20 -11.62 7.11 9.68
N ILE A 21 -12.87 7.19 10.15
CA ILE A 21 -13.57 6.04 10.76
C ILE A 21 -13.70 4.89 9.77
N PHE A 22 -14.22 5.13 8.56
CA PHE A 22 -14.45 4.06 7.60
C PHE A 22 -13.15 3.51 7.01
N SER A 23 -12.14 4.36 6.78
CA SER A 23 -10.83 3.90 6.31
C SER A 23 -10.13 3.06 7.36
N PHE A 24 -10.26 3.42 8.65
CA PHE A 24 -9.80 2.59 9.75
C PHE A 24 -10.51 1.25 9.77
N LEU A 25 -11.84 1.22 9.66
CA LEU A 25 -12.63 -0.02 9.65
C LEU A 25 -12.26 -0.94 8.48
N PHE A 26 -12.08 -0.39 7.28
CA PHE A 26 -11.66 -1.17 6.11
C PHE A 26 -10.23 -1.70 6.25
N ALA A 27 -9.29 -0.86 6.68
CA ALA A 27 -7.92 -1.29 6.93
C ALA A 27 -7.87 -2.37 8.04
N PHE A 28 -8.61 -2.18 9.12
CA PHE A 28 -8.73 -3.14 10.22
C PHE A 28 -9.33 -4.47 9.75
N ASN A 29 -10.41 -4.44 8.96
CA ASN A 29 -11.02 -5.67 8.44
C ASN A 29 -10.07 -6.42 7.51
N TYR A 30 -9.32 -5.69 6.68
CA TYR A 30 -8.33 -6.25 5.78
C TYR A 30 -7.20 -6.94 6.56
N THR A 31 -6.61 -6.27 7.55
CA THR A 31 -5.49 -6.81 8.35
C THR A 31 -5.93 -7.91 9.32
N SER A 32 -7.12 -7.81 9.91
CA SER A 32 -7.63 -8.82 10.86
C SER A 32 -7.93 -10.17 10.20
N ARG A 33 -8.05 -10.21 8.87
CA ARG A 33 -8.16 -11.45 8.10
C ARG A 33 -6.80 -12.09 7.78
N GLY A 34 -5.71 -11.55 8.32
CA GLY A 34 -4.36 -12.02 8.04
C GLY A 34 -3.86 -11.65 6.64
N ASN A 35 -4.52 -10.73 5.93
CA ASN A 35 -4.12 -10.31 4.59
C ASN A 35 -2.92 -9.35 4.64
N PHE A 36 -1.79 -9.83 5.15
CA PHE A 36 -0.53 -9.11 5.07
C PHE A 36 0.19 -9.50 3.79
N ARG A 37 0.77 -8.51 3.10
CA ARG A 37 1.67 -8.75 1.96
C ARG A 37 3.00 -9.32 2.40
N PHE A 38 3.42 -9.00 3.62
CA PHE A 38 4.66 -9.47 4.21
C PHE A 38 4.41 -9.93 5.64
N ASP A 39 5.17 -10.92 6.12
CA ASP A 39 5.08 -11.41 7.50
C ASP A 39 5.68 -10.45 8.53
N TYR A 40 6.19 -9.29 8.11
CA TYR A 40 6.81 -8.29 8.97
C TYR A 40 6.21 -6.90 8.70
N ASN A 41 6.47 -5.94 9.60
CA ASN A 41 5.97 -4.56 9.50
C ASN A 41 4.45 -4.44 9.29
N HIS A 42 3.66 -5.24 10.02
CA HIS A 42 2.20 -5.22 9.93
C HIS A 42 1.62 -3.83 10.20
N GLY A 43 2.22 -3.07 11.12
CA GLY A 43 1.83 -1.67 11.38
C GLY A 43 1.92 -0.82 10.11
N ASN A 44 3.06 -0.85 9.41
CA ASN A 44 3.22 -0.05 8.19
C ASN A 44 2.28 -0.50 7.08
N GLN A 45 1.99 -1.79 6.96
CA GLN A 45 1.01 -2.30 6.01
C GLN A 45 -0.41 -1.82 6.33
N PHE A 46 -0.79 -1.81 7.61
CA PHE A 46 -2.06 -1.24 8.07
C PHE A 46 -2.17 0.25 7.72
N ILE A 47 -1.13 1.05 7.98
CA ILE A 47 -1.11 2.47 7.65
C ILE A 47 -1.22 2.69 6.14
N GLY A 48 -0.50 1.89 5.34
CA GLY A 48 -0.63 1.92 3.88
C GLY A 48 -2.07 1.64 3.43
N GLY A 49 -2.71 0.61 4.00
CA GLY A 49 -4.11 0.29 3.75
C GLY A 49 -5.07 1.41 4.19
N PHE A 50 -4.84 2.01 5.36
CA PHE A 50 -5.61 3.15 5.83
C PHE A 50 -5.56 4.32 4.83
N PHE A 51 -4.37 4.72 4.38
CA PHE A 51 -4.24 5.81 3.42
C PHE A 51 -4.85 5.47 2.06
N PHE A 52 -4.69 4.22 1.61
CA PHE A 52 -5.35 3.74 0.40
C PHE A 52 -6.87 3.93 0.50
N TYR A 53 -7.52 3.41 1.55
CA TYR A 53 -8.97 3.59 1.74
C TYR A 53 -9.36 5.06 1.96
N ALA A 54 -8.54 5.86 2.66
CA ALA A 54 -8.82 7.27 2.92
C ALA A 54 -8.91 8.09 1.65
N ILE A 55 -8.14 7.77 0.60
CA ILE A 55 -8.24 8.45 -0.69
C ILE A 55 -9.60 8.17 -1.34
N TYR A 56 -10.03 6.91 -1.42
CA TYR A 56 -11.30 6.54 -2.08
C TYR A 56 -12.52 6.97 -1.27
N VAL A 57 -12.58 6.60 0.01
CA VAL A 57 -13.68 6.98 0.91
C VAL A 57 -13.74 8.50 1.04
N GLY A 58 -12.58 9.14 1.19
CA GLY A 58 -12.48 10.59 1.27
C GLY A 58 -13.03 11.28 0.03
N ALA A 59 -12.65 10.84 -1.16
CA ALA A 59 -13.17 11.40 -2.41
C ALA A 59 -14.70 11.25 -2.53
N ILE A 60 -15.24 10.06 -2.21
CA ILE A 60 -16.68 9.80 -2.26
C ILE A 60 -17.43 10.69 -1.26
N VAL A 61 -17.00 10.73 0.01
CA VAL A 61 -17.68 11.54 1.03
C VAL A 61 -17.53 13.04 0.73
N LEU A 62 -16.34 13.49 0.31
CA LEU A 62 -16.07 14.88 0.00
C LEU A 62 -16.94 15.39 -1.15
N LEU A 63 -17.05 14.63 -2.24
CA LEU A 63 -17.80 15.06 -3.43
C LEU A 63 -19.28 14.70 -3.31
N TYR A 64 -19.60 13.42 -3.22
CA TYR A 64 -20.99 12.94 -3.23
C TYR A 64 -21.68 13.23 -1.89
N GLY A 65 -21.05 12.88 -0.78
CA GLY A 65 -21.65 13.04 0.56
C GLY A 65 -22.03 14.49 0.86
N ASN A 66 -21.11 15.43 0.63
CA ASN A 66 -21.37 16.86 0.84
C ASN A 66 -22.45 17.39 -0.13
N LEU A 67 -22.44 16.99 -1.40
CA LEU A 67 -23.44 17.42 -2.38
C LEU A 67 -24.85 16.99 -1.95
N VAL A 68 -25.02 15.71 -1.63
CA VAL A 68 -26.30 15.17 -1.15
C VAL A 68 -26.74 15.90 0.12
N SER A 69 -25.82 16.06 1.08
CA SER A 69 -26.09 16.78 2.33
C SER A 69 -26.59 18.21 2.08
N ILE A 70 -25.98 18.97 1.17
CA ILE A 70 -26.43 20.33 0.81
C ILE A 70 -27.86 20.32 0.23
N VAL A 71 -28.16 19.36 -0.65
CA VAL A 71 -29.50 19.22 -1.24
C VAL A 71 -30.54 18.90 -0.16
N VAL A 72 -30.24 17.95 0.73
CA VAL A 72 -31.16 17.55 1.81
C VAL A 72 -31.35 18.68 2.83
N GLU A 73 -30.30 19.45 3.15
CA GLU A 73 -30.43 20.64 4.01
C GLU A 73 -31.36 21.71 3.40
N ARG A 74 -31.30 21.92 2.09
CA ARG A 74 -32.22 22.83 1.39
C ARG A 74 -33.66 22.33 1.37
N LEU A 75 -33.86 21.02 1.33
CA LEU A 75 -35.20 20.42 1.48
C LEU A 75 -35.70 20.57 2.92
N GLN A 76 -34.83 20.30 3.90
CA GLN A 76 -35.14 20.44 5.33
C GLN A 76 -35.58 21.86 5.68
N SER A 77 -34.85 22.87 5.22
CA SER A 77 -35.14 24.27 5.53
C SER A 77 -36.49 24.74 4.98
N LYS A 78 -37.02 24.07 3.95
CA LYS A 78 -38.33 24.39 3.38
C LYS A 78 -39.47 23.53 3.95
N TRP A 79 -39.24 22.24 4.24
CA TRP A 79 -40.33 21.26 4.46
C TRP A 79 -40.36 20.68 5.88
N PHE A 80 -39.23 20.63 6.61
CA PHE A 80 -39.16 19.93 7.91
C PHE A 80 -38.08 20.51 8.86
N ILE A 81 -38.15 21.82 9.10
CA ILE A 81 -37.12 22.64 9.77
C ILE A 81 -36.65 22.07 11.12
N GLN A 82 -37.55 21.51 11.93
CA GLN A 82 -37.22 21.02 13.29
C GLN A 82 -36.81 19.54 13.37
N GLN A 83 -37.02 18.75 12.30
CA GLN A 83 -36.89 17.29 12.35
C GLN A 83 -35.49 16.81 11.94
N THR A 84 -34.53 16.91 12.86
CA THR A 84 -33.12 16.49 12.62
C THR A 84 -32.99 15.00 12.33
N TRP A 85 -33.85 14.15 12.90
CA TRP A 85 -33.83 12.71 12.63
C TRP A 85 -34.21 12.41 11.17
N LEU A 86 -35.17 13.15 10.60
CA LEU A 86 -35.63 12.97 9.22
C LEU A 86 -34.52 13.31 8.22
N TYR A 87 -33.75 14.37 8.51
CA TYR A 87 -32.53 14.70 7.77
C TYR A 87 -31.56 13.50 7.68
N ILE A 88 -31.28 12.85 8.82
CA ILE A 88 -30.35 11.71 8.89
C ILE A 88 -30.89 10.50 8.13
N VAL A 89 -32.19 10.22 8.23
CA VAL A 89 -32.83 9.10 7.52
C VAL A 89 -32.80 9.30 6.00
N ILE A 90 -33.11 10.51 5.53
CA ILE A 90 -33.06 10.84 4.09
C ILE A 90 -31.61 10.70 3.60
N LEU A 91 -30.64 11.23 4.34
CA LEU A 91 -29.23 11.13 4.00
C LEU A 91 -28.78 9.66 3.94
N GLY A 92 -29.17 8.85 4.93
CA GLY A 92 -28.95 7.40 4.95
C GLY A 92 -29.51 6.70 3.71
N THR A 93 -30.72 7.07 3.30
CA THR A 93 -31.36 6.53 2.08
C THR A 93 -30.53 6.84 0.83
N PHE A 94 -30.04 8.06 0.67
CA PHE A 94 -29.11 8.41 -0.42
C PHE A 94 -27.75 7.69 -0.30
N GLY A 95 -27.32 7.35 0.92
CA GLY A 95 -26.14 6.52 1.16
C GLY A 95 -26.24 5.14 0.51
N SER A 96 -27.46 4.57 0.40
CA SER A 96 -27.68 3.28 -0.26
C SER A 96 -27.30 3.26 -1.75
N ALA A 97 -27.27 4.43 -2.42
CA ALA A 97 -26.90 4.55 -3.82
C ALA A 97 -25.45 4.09 -4.10
N ILE A 98 -24.58 4.10 -3.09
CA ILE A 98 -23.24 3.51 -3.17
C ILE A 98 -23.31 2.02 -3.53
N GLY A 99 -24.34 1.31 -3.04
CA GLY A 99 -24.57 -0.09 -3.39
C GLY A 99 -24.90 -0.32 -4.86
N LEU A 100 -25.54 0.64 -5.52
CA LEU A 100 -25.81 0.59 -6.96
C LEU A 100 -24.52 0.75 -7.77
N PHE A 101 -23.65 1.66 -7.34
CA PHE A 101 -22.35 1.89 -7.99
C PHE A 101 -21.44 0.66 -7.92
N PHE A 102 -21.39 -0.02 -6.77
CA PHE A 102 -20.58 -1.22 -6.56
C PHE A 102 -21.33 -2.53 -6.81
N GLN A 103 -22.58 -2.47 -7.30
CA GLN A 103 -23.45 -3.63 -7.53
C GLN A 103 -23.48 -4.62 -6.36
N SER A 104 -23.49 -4.11 -5.12
CA SER A 104 -23.30 -4.92 -3.92
C SER A 104 -24.22 -4.47 -2.79
N GLY A 105 -25.03 -5.40 -2.28
CA GLY A 105 -25.88 -5.15 -1.11
C GLY A 105 -25.08 -4.79 0.14
N ARG A 106 -23.88 -5.37 0.32
CA ARG A 106 -22.98 -5.00 1.42
C ARG A 106 -22.50 -3.55 1.29
N ALA A 107 -22.19 -3.11 0.08
CA ALA A 107 -21.82 -1.72 -0.18
C ALA A 107 -23.00 -0.76 0.05
N ALA A 108 -24.24 -1.18 -0.25
CA ALA A 108 -25.44 -0.40 0.07
C ALA A 108 -25.56 -0.16 1.58
N VAL A 109 -25.44 -1.22 2.38
CA VAL A 109 -25.51 -1.14 3.85
C VAL A 109 -24.39 -0.25 4.41
N LEU A 110 -23.16 -0.42 3.94
CA LEU A 110 -22.04 0.42 4.37
C LEU A 110 -22.22 1.89 3.96
N GLY A 111 -22.80 2.14 2.79
CA GLY A 111 -23.13 3.49 2.33
C GLY A 111 -24.19 4.16 3.19
N ILE A 112 -25.25 3.42 3.57
CA ILE A 112 -26.27 3.90 4.52
C ILE A 112 -25.62 4.25 5.85
N LEU A 113 -24.80 3.35 6.41
CA LEU A 113 -24.10 3.58 7.67
C LEU A 113 -23.18 4.80 7.60
N ALA A 114 -22.40 4.94 6.54
CA ALA A 114 -21.51 6.07 6.33
C ALA A 114 -22.27 7.40 6.26
N ALA A 115 -23.38 7.43 5.55
CA ALA A 115 -24.24 8.60 5.45
C ALA A 115 -24.90 8.96 6.80
N ILE A 116 -25.38 7.96 7.56
CA ILE A 116 -25.93 8.20 8.91
C ILE A 116 -24.86 8.79 9.83
N VAL A 117 -23.66 8.21 9.87
CA VAL A 117 -22.54 8.72 10.68
C VAL A 117 -22.17 10.13 10.23
N TYR A 118 -22.12 10.40 8.92
CA TYR A 118 -21.88 11.73 8.39
C TYR A 118 -22.91 12.74 8.92
N GLY A 119 -24.20 12.46 8.77
CA GLY A 119 -25.27 13.37 9.22
C GLY A 119 -25.25 13.60 10.73
N LEU A 120 -24.94 12.57 11.51
CA LEU A 120 -24.77 12.67 12.97
C LEU A 120 -23.59 13.57 13.34
N ILE A 121 -22.41 13.34 12.76
CA ILE A 121 -21.21 14.15 13.05
C ILE A 121 -21.44 15.59 12.62
N GLU A 122 -22.00 15.79 11.43
CA GLU A 122 -22.31 17.10 10.90
C GLU A 122 -23.22 17.90 11.84
N LYS A 123 -24.38 17.37 12.22
CA LYS A 123 -25.32 18.05 13.12
C LYS A 123 -24.74 18.23 14.53
N TRP A 124 -23.89 17.32 14.96
CA TRP A 124 -23.19 17.45 16.24
C TRP A 124 -22.17 18.58 16.23
N VAL A 125 -21.39 18.70 15.15
CA VAL A 125 -20.43 19.78 14.94
C VAL A 125 -21.16 21.13 14.81
N GLU A 126 -22.28 21.18 14.09
CA GLU A 126 -23.15 22.37 13.99
C GLU A 126 -23.55 22.87 15.38
N LYS A 127 -24.14 21.99 16.19
CA LYS A 127 -24.62 22.32 17.54
C LYS A 127 -23.48 22.75 18.48
N ARG A 128 -22.29 22.17 18.32
CA ARG A 128 -21.09 22.57 19.09
C ARG A 128 -20.58 23.94 18.66
N THR A 129 -20.56 24.21 17.36
CA THR A 129 -20.02 25.45 16.79
C THR A 129 -20.93 26.63 17.11
N THR A 130 -22.26 26.46 17.02
CA THR A 130 -23.24 27.48 17.44
C THR A 130 -23.12 27.79 18.94
N LYS A 131 -22.71 26.83 19.77
CA LYS A 131 -22.46 27.02 21.20
C LYS A 131 -21.00 27.41 21.52
N ASN A 132 -20.20 27.76 20.52
CA ASN A 132 -18.79 28.12 20.63
C ASN A 132 -17.93 27.09 21.41
N LYS A 133 -18.29 25.80 21.33
CA LYS A 133 -17.58 24.70 22.00
C LYS A 133 -16.43 24.20 21.13
N ARG A 134 -15.36 23.69 21.77
CA ARG A 134 -14.19 23.12 21.09
C ARG A 134 -14.58 21.86 20.30
N ILE A 135 -14.17 21.81 19.02
CA ILE A 135 -14.36 20.65 18.11
C ILE A 135 -13.08 19.84 17.86
N LYS A 136 -11.93 20.24 18.43
CA LYS A 136 -10.62 19.59 18.20
C LYS A 136 -10.62 18.09 18.50
N TRP A 137 -11.43 17.65 19.47
CA TRP A 137 -11.53 16.25 19.86
C TRP A 137 -12.04 15.32 18.75
N PHE A 138 -12.83 15.83 17.79
CA PHE A 138 -13.26 15.04 16.63
C PHE A 138 -12.08 14.58 15.77
N PHE A 139 -10.98 15.33 15.75
CA PHE A 139 -9.77 14.98 15.01
C PHE A 139 -8.81 14.14 15.85
N LEU A 140 -8.67 14.47 17.13
CA LEU A 140 -7.71 13.80 18.01
C LEU A 140 -8.10 12.35 18.31
N ILE A 141 -9.38 12.06 18.54
CA ILE A 141 -9.83 10.72 18.92
C ILE A 141 -9.53 9.69 17.82
N PRO A 142 -9.94 9.88 16.55
CA PRO A 142 -9.65 8.91 15.49
C PRO A 142 -8.15 8.71 15.26
N VAL A 143 -7.36 9.79 15.28
CA VAL A 143 -5.90 9.72 15.11
C VAL A 143 -5.25 8.96 16.26
N PHE A 144 -5.69 9.17 17.50
CA PHE A 144 -5.19 8.45 18.66
C PHE A 144 -5.41 6.94 18.55
N PHE A 145 -6.63 6.50 18.17
CA PHE A 145 -6.91 5.07 17.95
C PHE A 145 -6.08 4.48 16.80
N LEU A 146 -5.84 5.26 15.76
CA LEU A 146 -5.01 4.86 14.63
C LEU A 146 -3.56 4.60 15.07
N PHE A 147 -2.97 5.47 15.90
CA PHE A 147 -1.63 5.26 16.46
C PHE A 147 -1.56 4.06 17.41
N ILE A 148 -2.58 3.87 18.25
CA ILE A 148 -2.65 2.70 19.15
C ILE A 148 -2.64 1.41 18.34
N TYR A 149 -3.52 1.30 17.33
CA TYR A 149 -3.63 0.07 16.56
C TYR A 149 -2.40 -0.18 15.69
N TRP A 150 -1.83 0.88 15.09
CA TRP A 150 -0.54 0.80 14.42
C TRP A 150 0.57 0.29 15.33
N GLY A 151 0.70 0.85 16.53
CA GLY A 151 1.72 0.47 17.51
C GLY A 151 1.54 -0.98 17.96
N TYR A 152 0.31 -1.40 18.24
CA TYR A 152 -0.03 -2.78 18.54
C TYR A 152 0.43 -3.73 17.42
N LEU A 153 0.07 -3.43 16.17
CA LEU A 153 0.47 -4.25 15.02
C LEU A 153 1.99 -4.28 14.82
N GLN A 154 2.68 -3.17 15.06
CA GLN A 154 4.14 -3.10 14.92
C GLN A 154 4.85 -3.93 16.01
N ILE A 155 4.32 -3.99 17.23
CA ILE A 155 4.89 -4.78 18.33
C ILE A 155 4.73 -6.28 18.09
N ILE A 156 3.57 -6.72 17.59
CA ILE A 156 3.33 -8.14 17.30
C ILE A 156 3.96 -8.60 15.98
N SER A 157 4.50 -7.67 15.18
CA SER A 157 5.11 -8.02 13.90
C SER A 157 6.40 -8.79 14.13
N PRO A 158 6.58 -9.93 13.47
CA PRO A 158 7.89 -10.56 13.34
C PRO A 158 8.96 -9.54 12.91
N PRO A 159 10.21 -9.69 13.41
CA PRO A 159 11.30 -8.89 12.90
C PRO A 159 11.44 -9.14 11.41
N LYS A 160 11.86 -8.11 10.68
CA LYS A 160 12.17 -8.27 9.26
C LYS A 160 13.22 -9.38 9.11
N PRO A 161 13.00 -10.38 8.25
CA PRO A 161 13.98 -11.45 8.05
C PRO A 161 15.32 -10.86 7.58
N PRO A 162 16.46 -11.53 7.79
CA PRO A 162 17.74 -11.08 7.26
C PRO A 162 17.78 -11.21 5.73
N PHE A 163 18.59 -10.40 5.04
CA PHE A 163 18.85 -10.55 3.61
C PHE A 163 19.95 -11.60 3.42
N THR A 164 19.66 -12.68 2.72
CA THR A 164 20.55 -13.85 2.60
C THR A 164 21.40 -13.81 1.34
N LYS A 165 22.40 -14.71 1.28
CA LYS A 165 23.23 -14.94 0.09
C LYS A 165 22.38 -15.39 -1.11
N GLN A 166 21.40 -16.26 -0.87
CA GLN A 166 20.47 -16.75 -1.87
C GLN A 166 19.60 -15.62 -2.41
N ASP A 167 19.06 -14.75 -1.53
CA ASP A 167 18.29 -13.58 -1.98
C ASP A 167 19.12 -12.66 -2.89
N ALA A 168 20.43 -12.55 -2.61
CA ALA A 168 21.36 -11.76 -3.40
C ALA A 168 21.63 -12.37 -4.78
N VAL A 169 21.82 -13.69 -4.85
CA VAL A 169 21.97 -14.42 -6.12
C VAL A 169 20.71 -14.29 -6.95
N GLN A 170 19.54 -14.58 -6.36
CA GLN A 170 18.25 -14.46 -7.03
C GLN A 170 18.00 -13.06 -7.58
N SER A 171 18.37 -12.01 -6.82
CA SER A 171 18.24 -10.63 -7.29
C SER A 171 19.05 -10.33 -8.57
N VAL A 172 20.13 -11.08 -8.81
CA VAL A 172 20.98 -10.96 -10.01
C VAL A 172 20.45 -11.84 -11.14
N THR A 173 20.10 -13.09 -10.84
CA THR A 173 19.70 -14.11 -11.83
C THR A 173 18.27 -13.93 -12.34
N ASP A 174 17.36 -13.29 -11.59
CA ASP A 174 15.98 -12.98 -12.02
C ASP A 174 15.90 -11.93 -13.16
N SER A 175 17.04 -11.53 -13.74
CA SER A 175 17.18 -10.56 -14.83
C SER A 175 16.74 -11.14 -16.17
N ARG A 176 15.42 -11.33 -16.34
CA ARG A 176 14.80 -11.83 -17.58
C ARG A 176 15.24 -11.07 -18.82
N GLY A 177 15.63 -11.80 -19.86
CA GLY A 177 16.05 -11.26 -21.16
C GLY A 177 17.51 -10.78 -21.19
N THR A 178 18.32 -11.12 -20.19
CA THR A 178 19.76 -10.84 -20.19
C THR A 178 20.57 -12.13 -20.26
N VAL A 179 21.84 -12.03 -20.69
CA VAL A 179 22.78 -13.16 -20.74
C VAL A 179 22.94 -13.85 -19.37
N ILE A 180 22.66 -13.10 -18.29
CA ILE A 180 22.78 -13.53 -16.89
C ILE A 180 21.69 -14.52 -16.48
N GLU A 181 20.56 -14.57 -17.20
CA GLU A 181 19.47 -15.55 -16.97
C GLU A 181 19.94 -17.00 -17.21
N ARG A 182 21.04 -17.18 -17.95
CA ARG A 182 21.59 -18.50 -18.28
C ARG A 182 22.46 -19.11 -17.17
N PHE A 183 22.71 -18.35 -16.09
CA PHE A 183 23.47 -18.79 -14.94
C PHE A 183 22.58 -19.56 -13.94
N PRO A 184 23.17 -20.44 -13.12
CA PRO A 184 22.44 -21.11 -12.04
C PRO A 184 21.70 -20.12 -11.13
N GLU A 185 20.41 -20.36 -10.89
CA GLU A 185 19.57 -19.58 -9.96
C GLU A 185 19.99 -19.73 -8.49
N GLU A 186 20.71 -20.81 -8.19
CA GLU A 186 21.31 -21.07 -6.88
C GLU A 186 22.83 -21.02 -6.95
N ILE A 187 23.47 -20.88 -5.79
CA ILE A 187 24.93 -20.93 -5.67
C ILE A 187 25.39 -22.31 -6.15
N GLY A 188 26.29 -22.33 -7.13
CA GLY A 188 26.78 -23.58 -7.68
C GLY A 188 27.27 -23.45 -9.11
N ARG A 189 27.44 -24.62 -9.73
CA ARG A 189 28.06 -24.78 -11.04
C ARG A 189 27.13 -25.56 -11.95
N TRP A 190 27.00 -25.10 -13.18
CA TRP A 190 26.35 -25.80 -14.28
C TRP A 190 27.38 -26.06 -15.37
N GLU A 191 27.32 -27.24 -15.96
CA GLU A 191 28.17 -27.66 -17.08
C GLU A 191 27.29 -28.22 -18.19
N GLY A 192 27.60 -27.88 -19.43
CA GLY A 192 26.86 -28.38 -20.58
C GLY A 192 27.53 -28.06 -21.91
N ASP A 193 27.00 -28.64 -22.97
CA ASP A 193 27.40 -28.32 -24.34
C ASP A 193 26.50 -27.21 -24.89
N VAL A 194 27.10 -26.18 -25.48
CA VAL A 194 26.39 -25.09 -26.16
C VAL A 194 27.06 -24.87 -27.51
N GLU A 195 26.36 -25.20 -28.59
CA GLU A 195 26.86 -25.03 -29.96
C GLU A 195 28.25 -25.65 -30.21
N GLY A 196 28.55 -26.79 -29.56
CA GLY A 196 29.84 -27.48 -29.68
C GLY A 196 30.91 -27.04 -28.66
N TYR A 197 30.63 -26.02 -27.84
CA TYR A 197 31.50 -25.60 -26.74
C TYR A 197 31.12 -26.32 -25.45
N GLN A 198 32.14 -26.84 -24.74
CA GLN A 198 31.98 -27.23 -23.35
C GLN A 198 31.95 -25.97 -22.48
N VAL A 199 30.78 -25.60 -22.00
CA VAL A 199 30.53 -24.41 -21.19
C VAL A 199 30.35 -24.78 -19.74
N THR A 200 31.05 -24.07 -18.86
CA THR A 200 30.82 -24.08 -17.42
C THR A 200 30.35 -22.69 -16.99
N ARG A 201 29.22 -22.63 -16.29
CA ARG A 201 28.74 -21.42 -15.61
C ARG A 201 28.76 -21.64 -14.10
N GLU A 202 29.34 -20.70 -13.37
CA GLU A 202 29.45 -20.74 -11.92
C GLU A 202 28.90 -19.46 -11.31
N THR A 203 28.07 -19.62 -10.28
CA THR A 203 27.52 -18.54 -9.48
C THR A 203 28.11 -18.65 -8.07
N ASP A 204 28.98 -17.71 -7.71
CA ASP A 204 29.56 -17.58 -6.37
C ASP A 204 29.06 -16.32 -5.66
N VAL A 205 29.02 -16.37 -4.33
CA VAL A 205 28.58 -15.24 -3.51
C VAL A 205 29.39 -15.09 -2.23
N LYS A 206 29.96 -13.91 -2.09
CA LYS A 206 30.77 -13.53 -0.93
C LYS A 206 30.13 -12.39 -0.17
N GLU A 207 30.00 -12.55 1.14
CA GLU A 207 29.60 -11.46 2.02
C GLU A 207 30.76 -10.47 2.18
N ILE A 208 30.51 -9.19 1.91
CA ILE A 208 31.51 -8.12 2.04
C ILE A 208 31.20 -7.24 3.26
N SER A 209 29.92 -7.15 3.63
CA SER A 209 29.44 -6.44 4.82
C SER A 209 28.07 -7.00 5.21
N ASN A 210 27.56 -6.61 6.38
CA ASN A 210 26.28 -7.07 6.90
C ASN A 210 25.15 -6.81 5.87
N GLU A 211 24.48 -7.88 5.42
CA GLU A 211 23.45 -7.86 4.35
C GLU A 211 23.92 -7.24 3.02
N VAL A 212 25.23 -7.27 2.74
CA VAL A 212 25.83 -6.80 1.47
C VAL A 212 26.73 -7.90 0.90
N TYR A 213 26.37 -8.35 -0.30
CA TYR A 213 27.03 -9.47 -0.97
C TYR A 213 27.66 -9.02 -2.30
N MET A 214 28.79 -9.63 -2.65
CA MET A 214 29.30 -9.66 -4.01
C MET A 214 28.81 -10.97 -4.63
N VAL A 215 28.02 -10.88 -5.67
CA VAL A 215 27.68 -12.02 -6.53
C VAL A 215 28.62 -11.99 -7.72
N THR A 216 29.33 -13.10 -7.94
CA THR A 216 30.27 -13.26 -9.04
C THR A 216 29.76 -14.39 -9.93
N LEU A 217 29.60 -14.08 -11.21
CA LEU A 217 29.19 -15.02 -12.23
C LEU A 217 30.39 -15.28 -13.14
N VAL A 218 30.77 -16.53 -13.30
CA VAL A 218 31.91 -16.93 -14.13
C VAL A 218 31.41 -17.88 -15.21
N GLU A 219 31.59 -17.50 -16.47
CA GLU A 219 31.38 -18.38 -17.61
C GLU A 219 32.74 -18.72 -18.21
N SER A 220 33.02 -20.01 -18.37
CA SER A 220 34.20 -20.50 -19.06
C SER A 220 33.78 -21.47 -20.15
N TRP A 221 34.45 -21.41 -21.30
CA TRP A 221 34.14 -22.25 -22.45
C TRP A 221 35.40 -22.84 -23.05
N LYS A 222 35.25 -24.00 -23.70
CA LYS A 222 36.33 -24.67 -24.41
C LYS A 222 35.81 -25.46 -25.62
N GLU A 223 36.44 -25.25 -26.77
CA GLU A 223 36.28 -26.05 -27.99
C GLU A 223 37.67 -26.30 -28.60
N GLY A 224 38.18 -27.54 -28.54
CA GLY A 224 39.54 -27.85 -29.01
C GLY A 224 40.63 -27.04 -28.26
N ASN A 225 41.32 -26.15 -28.98
CA ASN A 225 42.33 -25.23 -28.44
C ASN A 225 41.76 -23.87 -28.04
N ASP A 226 40.55 -23.53 -28.49
CA ASP A 226 39.91 -22.27 -28.19
C ASP A 226 39.26 -22.36 -26.82
N LYS A 227 39.65 -21.44 -25.93
CA LYS A 227 39.15 -21.37 -24.56
C LYS A 227 39.07 -19.91 -24.15
N GLY A 228 38.08 -19.60 -23.34
CA GLY A 228 37.91 -18.26 -22.79
C GLY A 228 37.19 -18.29 -21.46
N MET A 229 37.19 -17.13 -20.80
CA MET A 229 36.50 -16.93 -19.54
C MET A 229 35.95 -15.50 -19.51
N SER A 230 34.74 -15.36 -18.97
CA SER A 230 34.07 -14.09 -18.73
C SER A 230 33.56 -14.07 -17.31
N THR A 231 33.81 -12.98 -16.61
CA THR A 231 33.39 -12.78 -15.23
C THR A 231 32.53 -11.54 -15.11
N TRP A 232 31.41 -11.64 -14.42
CA TRP A 232 30.56 -10.51 -14.06
C TRP A 232 30.46 -10.40 -12.55
N SER A 233 30.56 -9.18 -12.03
CA SER A 233 30.49 -8.94 -10.58
C SER A 233 29.40 -7.94 -10.23
N TYR A 234 28.59 -8.27 -9.23
CA TYR A 234 27.48 -7.46 -8.76
C TYR A 234 27.58 -7.25 -7.27
N ARG A 235 27.56 -5.98 -6.85
CA ARG A 235 27.34 -5.65 -5.44
C ARG A 235 25.85 -5.56 -5.19
N VAL A 236 25.34 -6.44 -4.34
CA VAL A 236 23.92 -6.58 -4.04
C VAL A 236 23.68 -6.33 -2.57
N ASN A 237 22.64 -5.56 -2.27
CA ASN A 237 22.00 -5.51 -0.97
C ASN A 237 20.49 -5.51 -1.18
N ARG A 238 19.74 -5.56 -0.09
CA ARG A 238 18.27 -5.65 -0.11
C ARG A 238 17.54 -4.57 -0.94
N ARG A 239 18.15 -3.42 -1.25
CA ARG A 239 17.52 -2.31 -1.98
C ARG A 239 18.23 -1.93 -3.28
N SER A 240 19.38 -2.52 -3.57
CA SER A 240 20.20 -2.10 -4.70
C SER A 240 21.01 -3.26 -5.27
N LEU A 241 21.09 -3.24 -6.60
CA LEU A 241 21.95 -4.09 -7.39
C LEU A 241 22.84 -3.15 -8.21
N VAL A 242 24.16 -3.25 -8.01
CA VAL A 242 25.14 -2.40 -8.69
C VAL A 242 26.10 -3.29 -9.45
N ASN A 243 26.07 -3.19 -10.78
CA ASN A 243 27.08 -3.82 -11.63
C ASN A 243 28.46 -3.20 -11.34
N LYS A 244 29.44 -4.05 -11.04
CA LYS A 244 30.83 -3.65 -10.76
C LYS A 244 31.75 -3.76 -11.96
N GLY A 245 31.29 -4.42 -13.03
CA GLY A 245 32.02 -4.57 -14.26
C GLY A 245 31.90 -5.99 -14.80
N ARG A 246 32.39 -6.11 -16.04
CA ARG A 246 32.64 -7.37 -16.72
C ARG A 246 34.13 -7.44 -17.02
N GLU A 247 34.74 -8.58 -16.73
CA GLU A 247 36.11 -8.90 -17.07
C GLU A 247 36.15 -10.11 -18.00
N GLY A 248 37.17 -10.21 -18.84
CA GLY A 248 37.34 -11.33 -19.76
C GLY A 248 36.66 -11.12 -21.12
N GLU A 249 36.48 -12.22 -21.84
CA GLU A 249 36.13 -12.23 -23.26
C GLU A 249 34.61 -12.35 -23.48
N ILE A 250 34.15 -12.07 -24.70
CA ILE A 250 32.78 -12.37 -25.10
C ILE A 250 32.74 -13.79 -25.64
N PRO A 251 31.87 -14.68 -25.08
CA PRO A 251 31.74 -16.02 -25.63
C PRO A 251 31.41 -15.98 -27.13
N PRO A 252 32.08 -16.78 -27.96
CA PRO A 252 31.95 -16.72 -29.42
C PRO A 252 30.54 -17.09 -29.91
N TYR A 253 29.81 -17.89 -29.13
CA TYR A 253 28.43 -18.32 -29.40
C TYR A 253 27.35 -17.30 -28.95
N TYR A 254 27.74 -16.07 -28.60
CA TYR A 254 26.80 -14.96 -28.32
C TYR A 254 26.67 -13.96 -29.47
N GLU A 255 27.48 -14.10 -30.52
CA GLU A 255 27.37 -13.36 -31.79
C GLU A 255 26.40 -14.06 -32.75
#